data_AF-A0AAP9JAX7-F1
#
_entry.id   AF-A0AAP9JAX7-F1
#
_cell.length_a   1.000
_cell.length_b   1.000
_cell.length_c   1.000
_cell.angle_alpha   90.00
_cell.angle_beta   90.00
_cell.angle_gamma   90.00
#
_symmetry.space_group_name_H-M   'P 1'
#
loop_
_entity.id
_entity.type
_entity.pdbx_description
1 polymer ?
#
loop_
_entity_poly.entity_id
_entity_poly.type
_entity_poly.pdbx_seq_one_letter_code
_entity_poly.pdbx_strand_id
1 'polypeptide(L)'
;MDYIISDTHFSHEKILYFDKSRAASLSALGIDPTIENMNAYLEKTWNETVSAEDTVYFLGDLGMFRKKQDFVAQLARLNGQKVFFKGNHDHSDQIKAALKTPEARLVAYEPTAMALKINGIQVWLSHYAVDLPYPILSVHGHIHEAEYQQDGMVNLSLDSAFMQTRPFGQPISFDELTPLLQARLAAIEASYQIESENKRFDRLVERAFDETITINKPTATQRHELALLVAHLNANGLTYADVLEKFNIPNENKVLTAEEKEKVAQTGFEFEKTTGLSGNTGGNR
;
A
#
# COMPACT_ATOMS: atom_id res chain seq x y z
N MET A 1 -4.39 3.02 22.45
CA MET A 1 -3.73 3.93 21.51
C MET A 1 -3.65 3.21 20.17
N ASP A 2 -3.66 3.96 19.07
CA ASP A 2 -3.62 3.38 17.74
C ASP A 2 -2.26 3.65 17.09
N TYR A 3 -1.65 2.59 16.58
CA TYR A 3 -0.35 2.60 15.92
C TYR A 3 -0.46 2.09 14.48
N ILE A 4 0.53 2.39 13.67
CA ILE A 4 0.64 1.92 12.29
C ILE A 4 2.09 1.64 11.92
N ILE A 5 2.31 0.61 11.10
CA ILE A 5 3.63 0.18 10.62
C ILE A 5 3.46 -0.80 9.45
N SER A 6 4.48 -0.90 8.60
CA SER A 6 4.54 -1.83 7.48
C SER A 6 5.91 -2.52 7.36
N ASP A 7 5.96 -3.63 6.62
CA ASP A 7 7.20 -4.22 6.09
C ASP A 7 8.25 -4.59 7.17
N THR A 8 7.82 -5.25 8.26
CA THR A 8 8.77 -5.71 9.29
C THR A 8 9.69 -6.82 8.79
N HIS A 9 9.23 -7.61 7.81
CA HIS A 9 10.02 -8.65 7.16
C HIS A 9 10.76 -9.62 8.13
N PHE A 10 10.07 -10.06 9.19
CA PHE A 10 10.59 -11.09 10.09
C PHE A 10 11.03 -12.34 9.30
N SER A 11 12.16 -12.92 9.68
CA SER A 11 12.70 -14.15 9.06
C SER A 11 13.02 -14.03 7.56
N HIS A 12 13.11 -12.82 7.01
CA HIS A 12 13.52 -12.58 5.62
C HIS A 12 15.02 -12.25 5.54
N GLU A 13 15.90 -13.25 5.58
CA GLU A 13 17.38 -13.05 5.59
C GLU A 13 17.89 -12.07 4.51
N LYS A 14 17.31 -12.13 3.30
CA LYS A 14 17.77 -11.32 2.18
C LYS A 14 17.49 -9.83 2.35
N ILE A 15 16.57 -9.46 3.23
CA ILE A 15 16.15 -8.07 3.42
C ILE A 15 17.30 -7.18 3.90
N LEU A 16 18.22 -7.74 4.69
CA LEU A 16 19.39 -7.04 5.21
C LEU A 16 20.42 -6.68 4.12
N TYR A 17 20.32 -7.30 2.95
CA TYR A 17 21.20 -7.04 1.81
C TYR A 17 20.56 -6.12 0.76
N PHE A 18 19.24 -6.22 0.58
CA PHE A 18 18.51 -5.39 -0.36
C PHE A 18 18.28 -3.97 0.18
N ASP A 19 17.88 -3.86 1.45
CA ASP A 19 17.61 -2.59 2.12
C ASP A 19 18.71 -2.31 3.15
N LYS A 20 19.70 -1.53 2.72
CA LYS A 20 20.92 -1.30 3.50
C LYS A 20 20.63 -0.53 4.79
N SER A 21 19.54 0.24 4.85
CA SER A 21 19.09 0.97 6.02
C SER A 21 18.86 0.05 7.23
N ARG A 22 18.26 -1.13 7.04
CA ARG A 22 18.02 -2.08 8.16
C ARG A 22 19.34 -2.54 8.78
N ALA A 23 20.30 -2.94 7.94
CA ALA A 23 21.62 -3.37 8.41
C ALA A 23 22.42 -2.21 9.03
N ALA A 24 22.32 -1.01 8.45
CA ALA A 24 22.95 0.20 8.99
C ALA A 24 22.37 0.58 10.35
N SER A 25 21.05 0.48 10.53
CA SER A 25 20.35 0.79 11.78
C SER A 25 20.72 -0.19 12.89
N LEU A 26 20.82 -1.50 12.60
CA LEU A 26 21.36 -2.48 13.56
C LEU A 26 22.81 -2.16 13.93
N SER A 27 23.65 -1.85 12.94
CA SER A 27 25.06 -1.54 13.17
C SER A 27 25.23 -0.26 14.00
N ALA A 28 24.40 0.77 13.78
CA ALA A 28 24.38 2.01 14.55
C ALA A 28 23.98 1.79 16.02
N LEU A 29 23.22 0.72 16.29
CA LEU A 29 22.86 0.27 17.64
C LEU A 29 23.92 -0.65 18.27
N GLY A 30 25.02 -0.93 17.57
CA GLY A 30 26.06 -1.86 18.02
C GLY A 30 25.62 -3.33 17.96
N ILE A 31 24.67 -3.66 17.08
CA ILE A 31 24.11 -5.00 16.91
C ILE A 31 24.59 -5.56 15.56
N ASP A 32 25.12 -6.78 15.57
CA ASP A 32 25.50 -7.47 14.32
C ASP A 32 24.27 -7.64 13.42
N PRO A 33 24.33 -7.24 12.13
CA PRO A 33 23.18 -7.25 11.22
C PRO A 33 22.89 -8.67 10.72
N THR A 34 22.35 -9.51 11.60
CA THR A 34 21.81 -10.84 11.28
C THR A 34 20.29 -10.85 11.42
N ILE A 35 19.63 -11.81 10.75
CA ILE A 35 18.17 -11.89 10.79
C ILE A 35 17.66 -12.24 12.19
N GLU A 36 18.40 -13.03 12.95
CA GLU A 36 18.07 -13.42 14.32
C GLU A 36 18.11 -12.19 15.23
N ASN A 37 19.16 -11.38 15.12
CA ASN A 37 19.31 -10.16 15.90
C ASN A 37 18.26 -9.12 15.51
N MET A 38 17.97 -8.98 14.22
CA MET A 38 16.90 -8.10 13.73
C MET A 38 15.55 -8.53 14.30
N ASN A 39 15.18 -9.80 14.16
CA ASN A 39 13.91 -10.33 14.67
C ASN A 39 13.76 -10.07 16.18
N ALA A 40 14.80 -10.39 16.98
CA ALA A 40 14.76 -10.19 18.43
C ALA A 40 14.65 -8.70 18.80
N TYR A 41 15.38 -7.83 18.10
CA TYR A 41 15.34 -6.39 18.33
C TYR A 41 13.98 -5.79 17.95
N LEU A 42 13.43 -6.14 16.79
CA LEU A 42 12.11 -5.69 16.35
C LEU A 42 11.00 -6.13 17.31
N GLU A 43 11.01 -7.40 17.76
CA GLU A 43 10.05 -7.90 18.76
C GLU A 43 10.15 -7.13 20.08
N LYS A 44 11.37 -6.86 20.56
CA LYS A 44 11.60 -6.09 21.77
C LYS A 44 11.06 -4.67 21.63
N THR A 45 11.50 -3.92 20.60
CA THR A 45 11.09 -2.53 20.39
C THR A 45 9.58 -2.40 20.20
N TRP A 46 8.97 -3.34 19.48
CA TRP A 46 7.52 -3.43 19.34
C TRP A 46 6.84 -3.53 20.70
N ASN A 47 7.25 -4.50 21.51
CA ASN A 47 6.60 -4.82 22.78
C ASN A 47 6.88 -3.78 23.89
N GLU A 48 7.95 -3.00 23.77
CA GLU A 48 8.21 -1.84 24.61
C GLU A 48 7.32 -0.64 24.25
N THR A 49 6.84 -0.59 23.00
CA THR A 49 6.00 0.51 22.49
C THR A 49 4.50 0.21 22.61
N VAL A 50 4.10 -1.02 22.31
CA VAL A 50 2.69 -1.43 22.17
C VAL A 50 2.27 -2.26 23.36
N SER A 51 1.20 -1.86 24.04
CA SER A 51 0.55 -2.63 25.11
C SER A 51 -0.42 -3.68 24.55
N ALA A 52 -1.00 -4.53 25.41
CA ALA A 52 -1.92 -5.57 24.95
C ALA A 52 -3.28 -4.99 24.47
N GLU A 53 -3.65 -3.82 24.98
CA GLU A 53 -4.92 -3.12 24.76
C GLU A 53 -4.88 -2.17 23.55
N ASP A 54 -3.68 -1.89 23.03
CA ASP A 54 -3.50 -1.02 21.86
C ASP A 54 -3.91 -1.69 20.56
N THR A 55 -4.26 -0.89 19.54
CA THR A 55 -4.52 -1.35 18.18
C THR A 55 -3.36 -1.01 17.28
N VAL A 56 -2.94 -1.95 16.43
CA VAL A 56 -1.92 -1.71 15.41
C VAL A 56 -2.47 -2.04 14.02
N TYR A 57 -2.46 -1.04 13.16
CA TYR A 57 -2.73 -1.17 11.73
C TYR A 57 -1.44 -1.64 11.05
N PHE A 58 -1.39 -2.92 10.70
CA PHE A 58 -0.21 -3.54 10.11
C PHE A 58 -0.37 -3.60 8.59
N LEU A 59 0.35 -2.75 7.86
CA LEU A 59 0.16 -2.57 6.41
C LEU A 59 0.86 -3.66 5.57
N GLY A 60 0.89 -4.90 6.04
CA GLY A 60 1.40 -6.06 5.29
C GLY A 60 2.91 -6.29 5.34
N ASP A 61 3.29 -7.44 4.77
CA ASP A 61 4.63 -8.01 4.73
C ASP A 61 5.24 -8.22 6.13
N LEU A 62 4.55 -9.03 6.94
CA LEU A 62 5.01 -9.38 8.29
C LEU A 62 6.39 -10.04 8.24
N GLY A 63 6.58 -10.98 7.32
CA GLY A 63 7.79 -11.80 7.27
C GLY A 63 7.74 -12.91 6.25
N MET A 64 8.87 -13.59 6.08
CA MET A 64 9.01 -14.73 5.17
C MET A 64 8.95 -16.05 5.94
N PHE A 65 7.76 -16.65 6.00
CA PHE A 65 7.52 -17.89 6.75
C PHE A 65 7.24 -19.07 5.83
N ARG A 66 7.93 -20.19 6.08
CA ARG A 66 7.68 -21.44 5.34
C ARG A 66 6.43 -22.16 5.82
N LYS A 67 6.09 -22.05 7.11
CA LYS A 67 4.93 -22.69 7.71
C LYS A 67 3.98 -21.64 8.26
N LYS A 68 2.67 -21.86 8.10
CA LYS A 68 1.64 -20.99 8.66
C LYS A 68 1.71 -20.88 10.19
N GLN A 69 2.17 -21.92 10.87
CA GLN A 69 2.35 -21.91 12.32
C GLN A 69 3.42 -20.90 12.75
N ASP A 70 4.47 -20.70 11.95
CA ASP A 70 5.54 -19.75 12.26
C ASP A 70 5.03 -18.30 12.11
N PHE A 71 4.20 -18.03 11.08
CA PHE A 71 3.50 -16.75 10.91
C PHE A 71 2.58 -16.44 12.10
N VAL A 72 1.76 -17.42 12.50
CA VAL A 72 0.84 -17.29 13.66
C VAL A 72 1.63 -17.07 14.94
N ALA A 73 2.71 -17.83 15.15
CA ALA A 73 3.57 -17.69 16.31
C ALA A 73 4.28 -16.34 16.35
N GLN A 74 4.69 -15.79 15.20
CA GLN A 74 5.26 -14.44 15.12
C GLN A 74 4.25 -13.40 15.60
N LEU A 75 3.02 -13.42 15.06
CA LEU A 75 1.96 -12.49 15.47
C LEU A 75 1.66 -12.58 16.97
N ALA A 76 1.64 -13.79 17.53
CA ALA A 76 1.35 -14.02 18.93
C ALA A 76 2.42 -13.47 19.89
N ARG A 77 3.68 -13.31 19.43
CA ARG A 77 4.75 -12.68 20.21
C ARG A 77 4.69 -11.16 20.21
N LEU A 78 3.92 -10.55 19.31
CA LEU A 78 3.76 -9.12 19.22
C LEU A 78 2.55 -8.66 20.04
N ASN A 79 2.70 -7.60 20.83
CA ASN A 79 1.62 -6.96 21.59
C ASN A 79 0.63 -6.23 20.68
N GLY A 80 -0.51 -5.86 21.25
CA GLY A 80 -1.61 -5.17 20.58
C GLY A 80 -2.57 -6.07 19.80
N GLN A 81 -3.77 -5.55 19.60
CA GLN A 81 -4.76 -6.04 18.64
C GLN A 81 -4.37 -5.57 17.24
N LYS A 82 -4.43 -6.44 16.24
CA LYS A 82 -3.88 -6.16 14.90
C LYS A 82 -4.98 -6.10 13.86
N VAL A 83 -5.09 -4.97 13.19
CA VAL A 83 -5.83 -4.81 11.93
C VAL A 83 -4.82 -5.06 10.81
N PHE A 84 -4.90 -6.23 10.18
CA PHE A 84 -3.84 -6.72 9.30
C PHE A 84 -4.21 -6.54 7.83
N PHE A 85 -3.41 -5.79 7.09
CA PHE A 85 -3.53 -5.66 5.64
C PHE A 85 -2.66 -6.69 4.95
N LYS A 86 -3.14 -7.22 3.83
CA LYS A 86 -2.39 -8.26 3.10
C LYS A 86 -1.24 -7.65 2.27
N GLY A 87 -0.01 -8.05 2.57
CA GLY A 87 1.14 -7.84 1.70
C GLY A 87 1.29 -8.86 0.57
N ASN A 88 2.35 -8.76 -0.24
CA ASN A 88 2.68 -9.81 -1.22
C ASN A 88 3.34 -11.04 -0.59
N HIS A 89 4.04 -10.87 0.52
CA HIS A 89 4.68 -11.97 1.25
C HIS A 89 3.73 -12.67 2.21
N ASP A 90 2.57 -12.07 2.52
CA ASP A 90 1.58 -12.68 3.39
C ASP A 90 0.62 -13.58 2.61
N HIS A 91 0.67 -14.88 2.88
CA HIS A 91 -0.21 -15.84 2.21
C HIS A 91 -1.60 -15.88 2.89
N SER A 92 -2.66 -15.95 2.08
CA SER A 92 -4.04 -15.92 2.60
C SER A 92 -4.35 -17.07 3.57
N ASP A 93 -3.70 -18.23 3.43
CA ASP A 93 -3.89 -19.37 4.33
C ASP A 93 -3.20 -19.15 5.70
N GLN A 94 -2.09 -18.43 5.74
CA GLN A 94 -1.41 -18.01 6.97
C GLN A 94 -2.30 -17.03 7.75
N ILE A 95 -2.82 -16.01 7.08
CA ILE A 95 -3.70 -15.00 7.72
C ILE A 95 -5.01 -15.66 8.20
N LYS A 96 -5.60 -16.54 7.40
CA LYS A 96 -6.79 -17.32 7.82
C LYS A 96 -6.51 -18.22 9.02
N ALA A 97 -5.30 -18.74 9.18
CA ALA A 97 -4.91 -19.50 10.37
C ALA A 97 -4.76 -18.58 11.59
N ALA A 98 -4.17 -17.39 11.42
CA ALA A 98 -4.04 -16.39 12.47
C ALA A 98 -5.41 -15.89 12.98
N LEU A 99 -6.37 -15.60 12.08
CA LEU A 99 -7.75 -15.23 12.44
C LEU A 99 -8.46 -16.28 13.32
N LYS A 100 -8.09 -17.56 13.18
CA LYS A 100 -8.66 -18.66 13.98
C LYS A 100 -7.92 -18.91 15.28
N THR A 101 -6.82 -18.19 15.54
CA THR A 101 -5.93 -18.40 16.67
C THR A 101 -5.95 -17.15 17.55
N PRO A 102 -6.69 -17.14 18.68
CA PRO A 102 -6.86 -15.95 19.52
C PRO A 102 -5.54 -15.30 19.98
N GLU A 103 -4.51 -16.11 20.20
CA GLU A 103 -3.18 -15.67 20.63
C GLU A 103 -2.50 -14.77 19.60
N ALA A 104 -2.83 -14.90 18.31
CA ALA A 104 -2.31 -14.03 17.25
C ALA A 104 -2.90 -12.61 17.31
N ARG A 105 -3.97 -12.39 18.08
CA ARG A 105 -4.61 -11.08 18.32
C ARG A 105 -4.96 -10.32 17.05
N LEU A 106 -5.29 -11.04 15.98
CA LEU A 106 -5.68 -10.45 14.70
C LEU A 106 -7.20 -10.21 14.73
N VAL A 107 -7.61 -8.96 14.85
CA VAL A 107 -9.02 -8.57 15.09
C VAL A 107 -9.74 -8.22 13.79
N ALA A 108 -8.99 -7.84 12.75
CA ALA A 108 -9.53 -7.57 11.42
C ALA A 108 -8.48 -7.90 10.36
N TYR A 109 -8.98 -8.28 9.18
CA TYR A 109 -8.17 -8.61 8.02
C TYR A 109 -8.69 -7.84 6.81
N GLU A 110 -7.82 -7.02 6.21
CA GLU A 110 -8.12 -6.27 4.99
C GLU A 110 -7.25 -6.80 3.83
N PRO A 111 -7.84 -7.49 2.84
CA PRO A 111 -7.09 -8.05 1.71
C PRO A 111 -6.53 -7.00 0.73
N THR A 112 -7.04 -5.78 0.78
CA THR A 112 -6.80 -4.75 -0.24
C THR A 112 -6.46 -3.40 0.38
N ALA A 113 -7.47 -2.65 0.81
CA ALA A 113 -7.33 -1.30 1.28
C ALA A 113 -8.54 -0.88 2.13
N MET A 114 -8.36 0.15 2.95
CA MET A 114 -9.40 0.67 3.82
C MET A 114 -9.30 2.18 3.95
N ALA A 115 -10.44 2.85 3.90
CA ALA A 115 -10.56 4.25 4.27
C ALA A 115 -10.56 4.37 5.79
N LEU A 116 -9.73 5.26 6.35
CA LEU A 116 -9.68 5.52 7.77
C LEU A 116 -9.57 7.02 8.04
N LYS A 117 -10.01 7.44 9.23
CA LYS A 117 -9.79 8.79 9.72
C LYS A 117 -8.76 8.77 10.84
N ILE A 118 -7.57 9.32 10.59
CA ILE A 118 -6.51 9.48 11.59
C ILE A 118 -6.60 10.90 12.14
N ASN A 119 -7.03 11.05 13.39
CA ASN A 119 -7.14 12.36 14.06
C ASN A 119 -7.85 13.44 13.25
N GLY A 120 -8.92 13.05 12.55
CA GLY A 120 -9.71 13.96 11.71
C GLY A 120 -9.31 14.01 10.24
N ILE A 121 -8.18 13.41 9.86
CA ILE A 121 -7.64 13.40 8.49
C ILE A 121 -8.07 12.12 7.78
N GLN A 122 -8.68 12.25 6.61
CA GLN A 122 -9.05 11.11 5.78
C GLN A 122 -7.80 10.53 5.11
N VAL A 123 -7.56 9.23 5.30
CA VAL A 123 -6.46 8.50 4.69
C VAL A 123 -6.96 7.23 4.02
N TRP A 124 -6.26 6.82 2.97
CA TRP A 124 -6.41 5.53 2.32
C TRP A 124 -5.26 4.62 2.77
N LEU A 125 -5.57 3.56 3.49
CA LEU A 125 -4.58 2.60 3.95
C LEU A 125 -4.53 1.41 3.00
N SER A 126 -3.35 1.07 2.51
CA SER A 126 -3.11 -0.17 1.75
C SER A 126 -1.66 -0.62 1.92
N HIS A 127 -1.37 -1.90 1.70
CA HIS A 127 0.03 -2.33 1.63
C HIS A 127 0.74 -1.70 0.42
N TYR A 128 0.08 -1.78 -0.75
CA TYR A 128 0.62 -1.24 -2.00
C TYR A 128 0.53 0.27 -2.05
N ALA A 129 1.56 0.90 -2.61
CA ALA A 129 1.51 2.30 -3.00
C ALA A 129 0.54 2.48 -4.16
N VAL A 130 -0.62 3.07 -3.87
CA VAL A 130 -1.65 3.39 -4.87
C VAL A 130 -1.75 4.91 -4.97
N ASP A 131 -1.35 5.44 -6.12
CA ASP A 131 -1.61 6.83 -6.49
C ASP A 131 -3.10 6.98 -6.80
N LEU A 132 -3.79 7.79 -5.99
CA LEU A 132 -5.21 8.05 -6.14
C LEU A 132 -5.41 9.36 -6.90
N PRO A 133 -6.34 9.44 -7.86
CA PRO A 133 -6.56 10.64 -8.68
C PRO A 133 -7.21 11.81 -7.92
N TYR A 134 -7.16 11.80 -6.59
CA TYR A 134 -7.84 12.72 -5.69
C TYR A 134 -6.87 13.27 -4.65
N PRO A 135 -7.16 14.43 -4.04
CA PRO A 135 -6.32 15.04 -3.01
C PRO A 135 -6.43 14.28 -1.68
N ILE A 136 -6.05 13.00 -1.68
CA ILE A 136 -6.24 12.05 -0.59
C ILE A 136 -4.88 11.45 -0.27
N LEU A 137 -4.59 11.34 1.02
CA LEU A 137 -3.37 10.72 1.49
C LEU A 137 -3.48 9.19 1.39
N SER A 138 -2.65 8.60 0.54
CA SER A 138 -2.38 7.17 0.43
C SER A 138 -1.25 6.83 1.38
N VAL A 139 -1.57 6.15 2.48
CA VAL A 139 -0.60 5.69 3.47
C VAL A 139 -0.33 4.22 3.23
N HIS A 140 0.92 3.88 2.93
CA HIS A 140 1.27 2.56 2.42
C HIS A 140 2.63 2.06 2.90
N GLY A 141 2.97 0.84 2.51
CA GLY A 141 4.31 0.28 2.64
C GLY A 141 4.86 -0.16 1.29
N HIS A 142 5.34 -1.41 1.21
CA HIS A 142 5.74 -2.15 0.02
C HIS A 142 6.98 -1.64 -0.73
N ILE A 143 7.21 -0.33 -0.76
CA ILE A 143 8.23 0.29 -1.62
C ILE A 143 9.55 0.53 -0.89
N HIS A 144 9.66 0.13 0.38
CA HIS A 144 10.93 0.11 1.10
C HIS A 144 11.56 1.50 1.22
N GLU A 145 12.86 1.63 0.96
CA GLU A 145 13.60 2.90 0.95
C GLU A 145 13.19 3.85 -0.18
N ALA A 146 12.37 3.41 -1.13
CA ALA A 146 11.91 4.26 -2.21
C ALA A 146 10.86 5.27 -1.71
N GLU A 147 10.83 6.44 -2.36
CA GLU A 147 9.88 7.50 -2.03
C GLU A 147 9.22 8.03 -3.31
N TYR A 148 7.90 8.19 -3.25
CA TYR A 148 7.17 8.93 -4.27
C TYR A 148 7.40 10.43 -4.07
N GLN A 149 7.45 11.17 -5.17
CA GLN A 149 7.62 12.62 -5.13
C GLN A 149 6.30 13.37 -4.87
N GLN A 150 5.16 12.71 -5.01
CA GLN A 150 3.84 13.30 -4.80
C GLN A 150 3.49 13.38 -3.31
N ASP A 151 2.92 14.51 -2.88
CA ASP A 151 2.54 14.72 -1.47
C ASP A 151 1.40 13.80 -0.99
N GLY A 152 0.60 13.27 -1.91
CA GLY A 152 -0.44 12.27 -1.62
C GLY A 152 0.10 10.93 -1.11
N MET A 153 1.39 10.64 -1.29
CA MET A 153 1.97 9.34 -1.03
C MET A 153 2.79 9.37 0.26
N VAL A 154 2.37 8.58 1.25
CA VAL A 154 3.01 8.50 2.57
C VAL A 154 3.50 7.08 2.80
N ASN A 155 4.82 6.89 2.66
CA ASN A 155 5.47 5.61 2.88
C ASN A 155 5.76 5.38 4.37
N LEU A 156 5.24 4.27 4.90
CA LEU A 156 5.46 3.76 6.26
C LEU A 156 6.10 2.36 6.26
N SER A 157 6.73 1.95 5.16
CA SER A 157 7.68 0.84 5.20
C SER A 157 8.70 1.10 6.31
N LEU A 158 9.03 0.06 7.08
CA LEU A 158 9.96 0.17 8.21
C LEU A 158 11.28 0.86 7.82
N ASP A 159 11.72 0.66 6.60
CA ASP A 159 12.94 1.16 5.95
C ASP A 159 12.76 2.46 5.14
N SER A 160 11.55 3.05 5.12
CA SER A 160 11.32 4.37 4.54
C SER A 160 12.15 5.46 5.24
N ALA A 161 12.47 6.53 4.51
CA ALA A 161 13.28 7.62 5.05
C ALA A 161 12.64 8.23 6.31
N PHE A 162 11.30 8.35 6.32
CA PHE A 162 10.56 8.86 7.46
C PHE A 162 10.62 7.92 8.67
N MET A 163 10.39 6.62 8.49
CA MET A 163 10.42 5.67 9.62
C MET A 163 11.82 5.50 10.20
N GLN A 164 12.88 5.69 9.39
CA GLN A 164 14.28 5.67 9.85
C GLN A 164 14.67 6.91 10.69
N THR A 165 13.81 7.94 10.80
CA THR A 165 14.02 9.05 11.75
C THR A 165 13.65 8.68 13.20
N ARG A 166 13.09 7.50 13.40
CA ARG A 166 12.57 6.99 14.68
C ARG A 166 13.38 5.78 15.13
N PRO A 167 13.28 5.37 16.42
CA PRO A 167 13.84 4.11 16.87
C PRO A 167 13.46 2.94 15.94
N PHE A 168 14.46 2.25 15.42
CA PHE A 168 14.25 1.19 14.44
C PHE A 168 13.28 0.11 14.96
N GLY A 169 12.24 -0.19 14.20
CA GLY A 169 11.22 -1.19 14.55
C GLY A 169 10.07 -0.67 15.40
N GLN A 170 10.06 0.61 15.77
CA GLN A 170 9.00 1.20 16.56
C GLN A 170 7.77 1.53 15.70
N PRO A 171 6.57 0.97 16.00
CA PRO A 171 5.32 1.43 15.39
C PRO A 171 5.08 2.91 15.68
N ILE A 172 4.60 3.67 14.70
CA ILE A 172 4.29 5.08 14.88
C ILE A 172 2.84 5.23 15.36
N SER A 173 2.61 6.03 16.39
CA SER A 173 1.25 6.31 16.84
C SER A 173 0.53 7.26 15.88
N PHE A 174 -0.80 7.23 15.89
CA PHE A 174 -1.61 8.17 15.10
C PHE A 174 -1.30 9.64 15.43
N ASP A 175 -1.07 9.95 16.71
CA ASP A 175 -0.72 11.29 17.16
C ASP A 175 0.64 11.75 16.60
N GLU A 176 1.64 10.87 16.60
CA GLU A 176 2.96 11.19 16.05
C GLU A 176 2.98 11.26 14.52
N LEU A 177 2.11 10.50 13.85
CA LEU A 177 1.97 10.55 12.39
C LEU A 177 1.22 11.80 11.93
N THR A 178 0.32 12.32 12.76
CA THR A 178 -0.60 13.43 12.40
C THR A 178 0.11 14.67 11.83
N PRO A 179 1.22 15.18 12.41
CA PRO A 179 1.90 16.35 11.85
C PRO A 179 2.39 16.15 10.41
N LEU A 180 2.87 14.94 10.06
CA LEU A 180 3.26 14.62 8.69
C LEU A 180 2.05 14.66 7.76
N LEU A 181 0.94 14.02 8.16
CA LEU A 181 -0.28 13.99 7.37
C LEU A 181 -0.85 15.40 7.15
N GLN A 182 -0.84 16.25 8.18
CA GLN A 182 -1.29 17.64 8.05
C GLN A 182 -0.44 18.44 7.07
N ALA A 183 0.89 18.31 7.14
CA ALA A 183 1.80 19.00 6.23
C ALA A 183 1.60 18.56 4.78
N ARG A 184 1.46 17.24 4.55
CA ARG A 184 1.19 16.68 3.22
C ARG A 184 -0.17 17.10 2.69
N LEU A 185 -1.22 17.05 3.50
CA LEU A 185 -2.56 17.50 3.11
C LEU A 185 -2.56 18.98 2.70
N ALA A 186 -1.89 19.85 3.47
CA ALA A 186 -1.79 21.27 3.13
C ALA A 186 -1.03 21.50 1.80
N ALA A 187 -0.01 20.69 1.49
CA ALA A 187 0.71 20.76 0.22
C ALA A 187 -0.15 20.29 -0.97
N ILE A 188 -0.94 19.23 -0.76
CA ILE A 188 -1.95 18.78 -1.72
C ILE A 188 -2.98 19.90 -1.94
N GLU A 189 -3.56 20.47 -0.89
CA GLU A 189 -4.54 21.56 -0.99
C GLU A 189 -3.99 22.81 -1.70
N ALA A 190 -2.71 23.13 -1.50
CA ALA A 190 -2.06 24.25 -2.17
C ALA A 190 -1.82 24.00 -3.67
N SER A 191 -1.58 22.74 -4.07
CA SER A 191 -1.36 22.35 -5.47
C SER A 191 -2.67 22.03 -6.20
N TYR A 192 -3.70 21.59 -5.47
CA TYR A 192 -4.99 21.21 -6.01
C TYR A 192 -5.88 22.45 -6.19
N GLN A 193 -5.92 23.00 -7.40
CA GLN A 193 -6.90 24.03 -7.75
C GLN A 193 -8.30 23.40 -7.82
N ILE A 194 -9.14 23.70 -6.83
CA ILE A 194 -10.55 23.31 -6.83
C ILE A 194 -11.25 24.05 -7.99
N GLU A 195 -11.45 23.39 -9.12
CA GLU A 195 -12.40 23.87 -10.12
C GLU A 195 -13.81 23.77 -9.51
N SER A 196 -14.41 24.93 -9.25
CA SER A 196 -15.61 25.12 -8.41
C SER A 196 -16.89 24.37 -8.82
N GLU A 197 -16.89 23.64 -9.92
CA GLU A 197 -18.06 22.92 -10.43
C GLU A 197 -18.21 21.48 -9.91
N ASN A 198 -17.20 20.91 -9.25
CA ASN A 198 -17.18 19.48 -8.91
C ASN A 198 -17.77 19.07 -7.54
N LYS A 199 -18.65 19.90 -6.96
CA LYS A 199 -19.35 19.58 -5.68
C LYS A 199 -20.14 18.27 -5.68
N ARG A 200 -20.46 17.71 -6.85
CA ARG A 200 -21.14 16.41 -6.98
C ARG A 200 -20.14 15.24 -6.98
N PHE A 201 -18.90 15.49 -7.38
CA PHE A 201 -17.80 14.54 -7.44
C PHE A 201 -17.20 14.32 -6.04
N ASP A 202 -17.02 15.39 -5.26
CA ASP A 202 -16.59 15.28 -3.85
C ASP A 202 -17.57 14.44 -3.02
N ARG A 203 -18.88 14.58 -3.26
CA ARG A 203 -19.93 13.76 -2.61
C ARG A 203 -19.97 12.30 -3.07
N LEU A 204 -19.43 11.99 -4.25
CA LEU A 204 -19.27 10.62 -4.73
C LEU A 204 -18.01 9.97 -4.14
N VAL A 205 -16.95 10.75 -3.95
CA VAL A 205 -15.72 10.33 -3.24
C VAL A 205 -16.03 10.04 -1.77
N GLU A 206 -16.76 10.93 -1.08
CA GLU A 206 -17.26 10.68 0.28
C GLU A 206 -18.07 9.37 0.37
N ARG A 207 -18.87 9.03 -0.64
CA ARG A 207 -19.63 7.78 -0.70
C ARG A 207 -18.79 6.55 -1.07
N ALA A 208 -17.76 6.70 -1.91
CA ALA A 208 -16.85 5.61 -2.27
C ALA A 208 -16.00 5.15 -1.08
N PHE A 209 -15.79 6.01 -0.08
CA PHE A 209 -15.13 5.66 1.16
C PHE A 209 -15.97 4.80 2.12
N ASP A 210 -17.28 4.69 1.89
CA ASP A 210 -18.18 3.80 2.64
C ASP A 210 -18.26 2.38 2.02
N GLU A 211 -17.68 2.17 0.83
CA GLU A 211 -17.71 0.88 0.13
C GLU A 211 -16.28 0.34 -0.09
N THR A 212 -16.02 -0.90 0.33
CA THR A 212 -14.75 -1.61 0.10
C THR A 212 -14.38 -1.62 -1.39
N ILE A 213 -13.34 -0.89 -1.77
CA ILE A 213 -12.81 -0.89 -3.15
C ILE A 213 -11.84 -2.06 -3.31
N THR A 214 -12.22 -3.05 -4.12
CA THR A 214 -11.34 -4.19 -4.43
C THR A 214 -10.45 -3.83 -5.62
N ILE A 215 -9.18 -3.48 -5.37
CA ILE A 215 -8.18 -3.34 -6.43
C ILE A 215 -7.66 -4.74 -6.77
N ASN A 216 -8.04 -5.28 -7.94
CA ASN A 216 -7.52 -6.55 -8.40
C ASN A 216 -6.01 -6.44 -8.70
N LYS A 217 -5.19 -7.31 -8.11
CA LYS A 217 -3.74 -7.36 -8.38
C LYS A 217 -3.50 -7.50 -9.90
N PRO A 218 -2.63 -6.68 -10.51
CA PRO A 218 -2.20 -6.92 -11.88
C PRO A 218 -1.52 -8.28 -11.96
N THR A 219 -1.78 -9.02 -13.02
CA THR A 219 -1.10 -10.29 -13.32
C THR A 219 0.41 -10.08 -13.49
N ALA A 220 1.20 -11.14 -13.37
CA ALA A 220 2.66 -11.06 -13.54
C ALA A 220 3.05 -10.49 -14.92
N THR A 221 2.27 -10.83 -15.95
CA THR A 221 2.41 -10.29 -17.30
C THR A 221 2.15 -8.78 -17.34
N GLN A 222 1.05 -8.33 -16.75
CA GLN A 222 0.71 -6.89 -16.70
C GLN A 222 1.75 -6.07 -15.92
N ARG A 223 2.31 -6.63 -14.83
CA ARG A 223 3.41 -5.97 -14.10
C ARG A 223 4.68 -5.87 -14.94
N HIS A 224 5.00 -6.92 -15.70
CA HIS A 224 6.19 -6.93 -16.55
C HIS A 224 6.05 -5.95 -17.72
N GLU A 225 4.89 -5.92 -18.38
CA GLU A 225 4.59 -4.98 -19.47
C GLU A 225 4.59 -3.53 -18.98
N LEU A 226 4.00 -3.27 -17.81
CA LEU A 226 4.01 -1.94 -17.20
C LEU A 226 5.44 -1.51 -16.81
N ALA A 227 6.24 -2.41 -16.24
CA ALA A 227 7.63 -2.13 -15.89
C ALA A 227 8.50 -1.87 -17.13
N LEU A 228 8.30 -2.62 -18.22
CA LEU A 228 8.99 -2.41 -19.50
C LEU A 228 8.59 -1.07 -20.12
N LEU A 229 7.32 -0.71 -20.06
CA LEU A 229 6.82 0.58 -20.54
C LEU A 229 7.43 1.73 -19.73
N VAL A 230 7.37 1.68 -18.40
CA VAL A 230 7.94 2.72 -17.52
C VAL A 230 9.45 2.85 -17.72
N ALA A 231 10.17 1.73 -17.83
CA ALA A 231 11.61 1.75 -18.09
C ALA A 231 11.94 2.37 -19.46
N HIS A 232 11.15 2.06 -20.50
CA HIS A 232 11.31 2.64 -21.82
C HIS A 232 11.02 4.15 -21.82
N LEU A 233 9.96 4.58 -21.15
CA LEU A 233 9.59 5.99 -21.06
C LEU A 233 10.67 6.80 -20.34
N ASN A 234 11.13 6.33 -19.17
CA ASN A 234 12.19 6.99 -18.42
C ASN A 234 13.51 7.06 -19.20
N ALA A 235 13.90 5.99 -19.89
CA ALA A 235 15.15 5.95 -20.66
C ALA A 235 15.15 6.91 -21.87
N ASN A 236 13.96 7.33 -22.33
CA ASN A 236 13.80 8.22 -23.49
C ASN A 236 13.28 9.61 -23.10
N GLY A 237 13.17 9.91 -21.79
CA GLY A 237 12.62 11.17 -21.30
C GLY A 237 11.15 11.41 -21.69
N LEU A 238 10.41 10.32 -21.91
CA LEU A 238 9.00 10.35 -22.29
C LEU A 238 8.13 10.10 -21.05
N THR A 239 6.92 10.63 -21.10
CA THR A 239 5.85 10.44 -20.13
C THR A 239 4.75 9.59 -20.74
N TYR A 240 3.80 9.15 -19.92
CA TYR A 240 2.61 8.45 -20.44
C TYR A 240 1.78 9.37 -21.36
N ALA A 241 1.79 10.68 -21.13
CA ALA A 241 1.12 11.65 -22.00
C ALA A 241 1.72 11.66 -23.42
N ASP A 242 3.03 11.52 -23.56
CA ASP A 242 3.70 11.44 -24.87
C ASP A 242 3.32 10.17 -25.64
N VAL A 243 3.02 9.08 -24.94
CA VAL A 243 2.49 7.84 -25.55
C VAL A 243 1.10 8.08 -26.13
N LEU A 244 0.22 8.71 -25.33
CA LEU A 244 -1.15 8.99 -25.75
C LEU A 244 -1.18 9.93 -26.96
N GLU A 245 -0.35 10.98 -26.94
CA GLU A 245 -0.18 11.89 -28.07
C GLU A 245 0.32 11.17 -29.33
N LYS A 246 1.35 10.31 -29.20
CA LYS A 246 1.93 9.57 -30.34
C LYS A 246 0.94 8.63 -31.04
N PHE A 247 -0.02 8.10 -30.31
CA PHE A 247 -1.05 7.21 -30.87
C PHE A 247 -2.36 7.95 -31.20
N ASN A 248 -2.36 9.29 -31.16
CA ASN A 248 -3.55 10.13 -31.30
C ASN A 248 -4.70 9.66 -30.38
N ILE A 249 -4.35 9.11 -29.21
CA ILE A 249 -5.32 8.73 -28.19
C ILE A 249 -5.62 10.02 -27.42
N PRO A 250 -6.87 10.52 -27.45
CA PRO A 250 -7.19 11.79 -26.81
C PRO A 250 -6.88 11.71 -25.31
N ASN A 251 -5.90 12.50 -24.86
CA ASN A 251 -5.65 12.72 -23.43
C ASN A 251 -6.41 13.98 -22.97
N GLU A 252 -7.69 14.03 -23.33
CA GLU A 252 -8.60 15.09 -22.92
C GLU A 252 -9.57 14.50 -21.90
N ASN A 253 -9.80 15.22 -20.80
CA ASN A 253 -10.91 14.94 -19.89
C ASN A 253 -12.24 15.21 -20.62
N LYS A 254 -12.62 14.29 -21.52
CA LYS A 254 -13.86 14.33 -22.28
C LYS A 254 -14.86 13.38 -21.65
N VAL A 255 -15.96 13.93 -21.16
CA VAL A 255 -17.14 13.14 -20.82
C VAL A 255 -17.72 12.61 -22.14
N LEU A 256 -17.48 11.33 -22.42
CA LEU A 256 -17.99 10.66 -23.62
C LEU A 256 -19.52 10.78 -23.67
N THR A 257 -20.05 11.19 -24.82
CA THR A 257 -21.50 11.20 -25.06
C THR A 257 -22.04 9.77 -25.04
N ALA A 258 -23.36 9.60 -24.92
CA ALA A 258 -23.98 8.27 -24.93
C ALA A 258 -23.64 7.49 -26.22
N GLU A 259 -23.61 8.16 -27.38
CA GLU A 259 -23.21 7.57 -28.67
C GLU A 259 -21.72 7.22 -28.73
N GLU A 260 -20.84 8.01 -28.11
CA GLU A 260 -19.41 7.72 -28.06
C GLU A 260 -19.10 6.54 -27.13
N LYS A 261 -19.82 6.44 -26.00
CA LYS A 261 -19.76 5.27 -25.12
C LYS A 261 -20.24 4.01 -25.84
N GLU A 262 -21.29 4.12 -26.64
CA GLU A 262 -21.81 3.02 -27.44
C GLU A 262 -20.82 2.59 -28.54
N LYS A 263 -20.13 3.53 -29.19
CA LYS A 263 -19.05 3.22 -30.16
C LYS A 263 -17.84 2.55 -29.51
N VAL A 264 -17.40 3.01 -28.33
CA VAL A 264 -16.30 2.37 -27.59
C VAL A 264 -16.69 0.94 -27.18
N ALA A 265 -17.92 0.74 -26.71
CA ALA A 265 -18.46 -0.58 -26.42
C ALA A 265 -18.53 -1.47 -27.68
N GLN A 266 -18.90 -0.91 -28.83
CA GLN A 266 -18.89 -1.60 -30.12
C GLN A 266 -17.47 -1.95 -30.58
N THR A 267 -16.46 -1.11 -30.37
CA THR A 267 -15.06 -1.43 -30.72
C THR A 267 -14.48 -2.56 -29.88
N GLY A 268 -14.86 -2.65 -28.60
CA GLY A 268 -14.54 -3.81 -27.76
C GLY A 268 -15.22 -5.08 -28.29
N PHE A 269 -16.51 -5.00 -28.59
CA PHE A 269 -17.29 -6.11 -29.13
C PHE A 269 -16.80 -6.59 -30.52
N GLU A 270 -16.44 -5.67 -31.41
CA GLU A 270 -15.86 -6.00 -32.71
C GLU A 270 -14.45 -6.59 -32.58
N PHE A 271 -13.62 -6.10 -31.64
CA PHE A 271 -12.32 -6.69 -31.36
C PHE A 271 -12.45 -8.14 -30.86
N GLU A 272 -13.38 -8.42 -29.94
CA GLU A 272 -13.67 -9.78 -29.46
C GLU A 272 -14.16 -10.69 -30.61
N LYS A 273 -15.00 -10.16 -31.49
CA LYS A 273 -15.54 -10.89 -32.65
C LYS A 273 -14.49 -11.18 -33.72
N THR A 274 -13.51 -10.29 -33.90
CA THR A 274 -12.47 -10.40 -34.94
C THR A 274 -11.28 -11.23 -34.47
N THR A 275 -10.98 -11.20 -33.17
CA THR A 275 -9.84 -11.93 -32.58
C THR A 275 -10.22 -13.25 -31.92
N GLY A 276 -11.51 -13.47 -31.65
CA GLY A 276 -12.01 -14.66 -30.94
C GLY A 276 -11.64 -14.69 -29.45
N LEU A 277 -11.04 -13.62 -28.93
CA LEU A 277 -10.63 -13.49 -27.53
C LEU A 277 -11.75 -12.78 -26.77
N SER A 278 -12.53 -13.51 -25.96
CA SER A 278 -13.48 -12.90 -25.02
C SER A 278 -12.74 -12.26 -23.85
N GLY A 279 -13.06 -11.02 -23.51
CA GLY A 279 -12.67 -10.43 -22.23
C GLY A 279 -13.13 -11.32 -21.08
N ASN A 280 -12.26 -11.56 -20.11
CA ASN A 280 -12.49 -12.48 -19.01
C ASN A 280 -13.64 -11.96 -18.11
N THR A 281 -14.87 -12.36 -18.39
CA THR A 281 -15.98 -12.17 -17.46
C THR A 281 -15.71 -13.08 -16.27
N GLY A 282 -15.25 -12.50 -15.16
CA GLY A 282 -14.98 -13.21 -13.91
C GLY A 282 -16.09 -14.18 -13.56
N GLY A 283 -15.87 -15.46 -13.89
CA GLY A 283 -16.81 -16.55 -13.73
C GLY A 283 -16.19 -17.61 -12.86
N ASN A 284 -16.83 -17.85 -11.72
CA ASN A 284 -16.50 -18.81 -10.67
C ASN A 284 -15.87 -20.12 -11.17
N ARG A 285 -14.72 -20.46 -10.57
CA ARG A 285 -14.32 -21.84 -10.25
C ARG A 285 -13.73 -21.87 -8.85
#